data_AF-A0A371IIK7-F1
#
_entry.id   AF-A0A371IIK7-F1
#
_cell.length_a   1.000
_cell.length_b   1.000
_cell.length_c   1.000
_cell.angle_alpha   90.00
_cell.angle_beta   90.00
_cell.angle_gamma   90.00
#
_symmetry.space_group_name_H-M   'P 1'
#
loop_
_entity.id
_entity.type
_entity.pdbx_description
1 polymer ?
#
loop_
_entity_poly.entity_id
_entity_poly.type
_entity_poly.pdbx_seq_one_letter_code
_entity_poly.pdbx_strand_id
1 'polypeptide(L)'
;MESDSPYKKVRLMFQDEAGFGRINKPKHCWCKKGTRPTAPCHHIREYRYVYGAVEPNTGENFFLIMPSCNTNCMKIFLKQLSKEYKNDIIILVCDGATWYKSKDLDIPKNIVITHIPPYTPEM
;
A
#
# COMPACT_ATOMS: atom_id res chain seq x y z
N MET A 1 -31.47 16.60 16.51
CA MET A 1 -31.59 15.92 15.20
C MET A 1 -30.29 15.14 15.02
N GLU A 2 -30.20 13.95 15.61
CA GLU A 2 -29.12 13.02 15.30
C GLU A 2 -29.40 12.47 13.90
N SER A 3 -28.48 12.75 12.98
CA SER A 3 -28.52 12.22 11.62
C SER A 3 -28.37 10.70 11.69
N ASP A 4 -29.40 9.97 11.30
CA ASP A 4 -29.47 8.51 11.23
C ASP A 4 -28.62 8.00 10.05
N SER A 5 -27.30 8.23 10.14
CA SER A 5 -26.34 7.68 9.20
C SER A 5 -26.13 6.20 9.56
N PRO A 6 -26.18 5.27 8.59
CA PRO A 6 -25.85 3.87 8.84
C PRO A 6 -24.38 3.66 9.26
N TYR A 7 -23.57 4.73 9.22
CA TYR A 7 -22.17 4.75 9.59
C TYR A 7 -21.93 5.58 10.86
N LYS A 8 -21.15 5.01 11.77
CA LYS A 8 -20.87 5.53 13.12
C LYS A 8 -19.76 6.56 13.14
N LYS A 9 -18.76 6.44 12.27
CA LYS A 9 -17.56 7.30 12.23
C LYS A 9 -17.10 7.54 10.79
N VAL A 10 -16.50 8.72 10.55
CA VAL A 10 -15.72 9.00 9.34
C VAL A 10 -14.23 8.85 9.68
N ARG A 11 -13.50 8.06 8.89
CA ARG A 11 -12.07 7.82 9.04
C ARG A 11 -11.32 8.37 7.84
N LEU A 12 -10.27 9.14 8.10
CA LEU A 12 -9.30 9.52 7.07
C LEU A 12 -8.14 8.55 7.15
N MET A 13 -7.92 7.76 6.10
CA MET A 13 -6.85 6.78 6.03
C MET A 13 -5.93 7.06 4.85
N PHE A 14 -4.63 6.92 5.07
CA PHE A 14 -3.60 7.05 4.03
C PHE A 14 -3.14 5.67 3.61
N GLN A 15 -3.10 5.44 2.32
CA GLN A 15 -2.88 4.14 1.74
C GLN A 15 -1.69 4.16 0.79
N ASP A 16 -0.82 3.16 0.94
CA ASP A 16 0.37 2.98 0.11
C ASP A 16 0.70 1.49 -0.07
N GLU A 17 1.59 1.19 -1.02
CA GLU A 17 2.14 -0.13 -1.29
C GLU A 17 3.65 -0.18 -1.25
N ALA A 18 4.15 -1.18 -0.54
CA ALA A 18 5.58 -1.45 -0.46
C ALA A 18 5.93 -2.80 -1.09
N GLY A 19 6.87 -2.79 -2.04
CA GLY A 19 7.45 -3.99 -2.63
C GLY A 19 8.67 -4.49 -1.88
N PHE A 20 8.60 -5.70 -1.36
CA PHE A 20 9.69 -6.39 -0.66
C PHE A 20 10.22 -7.54 -1.52
N GLY A 21 11.39 -7.31 -2.12
CA GLY A 21 12.05 -8.30 -2.96
C GLY A 21 13.25 -8.93 -2.30
N ARG A 22 13.64 -10.12 -2.79
CA ARG A 22 14.95 -10.71 -2.50
C ARG A 22 16.04 -9.98 -3.29
N ILE A 23 16.35 -8.77 -2.87
CA ILE A 23 17.38 -7.94 -3.49
C ILE A 23 18.72 -8.19 -2.78
N ASN A 24 19.62 -8.90 -3.43
CA ASN A 24 21.00 -8.96 -3.00
C ASN A 24 21.75 -7.75 -3.58
N LYS A 25 22.12 -6.78 -2.74
CA LYS A 25 23.02 -5.69 -3.13
C LYS A 25 24.42 -6.05 -2.66
N PRO A 26 25.41 -6.22 -3.56
CA PRO A 26 26.80 -6.42 -3.17
C PRO A 26 27.23 -5.33 -2.20
N LYS A 27 27.88 -5.73 -1.10
CA LYS A 27 28.42 -4.82 -0.10
C LYS A 27 29.94 -4.73 -0.25
N HIS A 28 30.52 -3.69 0.33
CA HIS A 28 31.98 -3.55 0.39
C HIS A 28 32.60 -4.76 1.10
N CYS A 29 33.68 -5.30 0.54
CA CYS A 29 34.47 -6.35 1.14
C CYS A 29 35.96 -5.96 1.13
N TRP A 30 36.71 -6.50 2.08
CA TRP A 30 38.15 -6.29 2.16
C TRP A 30 38.86 -7.25 1.19
N CYS A 31 39.84 -6.74 0.45
CA CYS A 31 40.68 -7.51 -0.45
C CYS A 31 42.13 -7.05 -0.38
N LYS A 32 43.07 -7.92 -0.73
CA LYS A 32 44.49 -7.54 -0.83
C LYS A 32 44.66 -6.42 -1.87
N LYS A 33 45.59 -5.50 -1.61
CA LYS A 33 45.92 -4.40 -2.52
C LYS A 33 46.34 -4.97 -3.89
N GLY A 34 45.74 -4.45 -4.96
CA GLY A 34 45.95 -4.93 -6.33
C GLY A 34 45.04 -6.07 -6.77
N THR A 35 44.16 -6.58 -5.90
CA THR A 35 43.18 -7.62 -6.25
C THR A 35 41.78 -7.01 -6.41
N ARG A 36 41.10 -7.32 -7.51
CA ARG A 36 39.67 -7.00 -7.69
C ARG A 36 38.83 -8.13 -7.10
N PRO A 37 38.06 -7.90 -6.02
CA PRO A 37 37.22 -8.94 -5.44
C PRO A 37 36.01 -9.23 -6.32
N THR A 38 35.66 -10.50 -6.45
CA THR A 38 34.43 -10.97 -7.08
C THR A 38 33.47 -11.39 -5.97
N ALA A 39 32.35 -10.69 -5.83
CA ALA A 39 31.30 -11.04 -4.87
C ALA A 39 30.09 -11.63 -5.63
N PRO A 40 29.64 -12.85 -5.31
CA PRO A 40 28.46 -13.42 -5.94
C PRO A 40 27.22 -12.59 -5.57
N CYS A 41 26.41 -12.28 -6.57
CA CYS A 41 25.16 -11.54 -6.42
C CYS A 41 24.01 -12.39 -6.95
N HIS A 42 23.06 -12.73 -6.08
CA HIS A 42 21.85 -13.42 -6.49
C HIS A 42 20.83 -12.40 -7.04
N HIS A 43 20.57 -12.47 -8.33
CA HIS A 43 19.52 -11.68 -9.00
C HIS A 43 18.20 -12.47 -9.01
N ILE A 44 17.60 -12.70 -7.85
CA ILE A 44 16.31 -13.39 -7.73
C ILE A 44 15.19 -12.34 -7.82
N ARG A 45 14.33 -12.45 -8.85
CA ARG A 45 13.18 -11.55 -9.06
C ARG A 45 11.93 -12.00 -8.33
N GLU A 46 12.08 -12.37 -7.06
CA GLU A 46 10.94 -12.72 -6.18
C GLU A 46 10.56 -11.50 -5.35
N TYR A 47 9.29 -11.12 -5.41
CA TYR A 47 8.72 -10.01 -4.66
C TYR A 47 7.48 -10.44 -3.89
N ARG A 48 7.24 -9.74 -2.79
CA ARG A 48 5.98 -9.69 -2.04
C ARG A 48 5.61 -8.23 -1.88
N TYR A 49 4.32 -7.96 -1.84
CA TYR A 49 3.82 -6.61 -1.72
C TYR A 49 3.02 -6.49 -0.44
N VAL A 50 3.23 -5.41 0.29
CA VAL A 50 2.39 -5.05 1.43
C VAL A 50 1.52 -3.90 0.98
N TYR A 51 0.22 -4.09 1.14
CA TYR A 51 -0.78 -3.04 1.02
C TYR A 51 -1.10 -2.56 2.43
N GLY A 52 -1.01 -1.26 2.69
CA GLY A 52 -1.28 -0.70 4.01
C GLY A 52 -2.18 0.50 3.94
N ALA A 53 -3.10 0.63 4.90
CA ALA A 53 -3.86 1.84 5.17
C ALA A 53 -3.73 2.22 6.66
N VAL A 54 -3.51 3.50 6.96
CA VAL A 54 -3.31 3.99 8.34
C VAL A 54 -4.15 5.24 8.59
N GLU A 55 -4.84 5.29 9.74
CA GLU A 55 -5.49 6.49 10.27
C GLU A 55 -4.51 7.24 11.20
N PRO A 56 -3.98 8.42 10.81
CA PRO A 56 -2.93 9.10 11.59
C PRO A 56 -3.39 9.54 12.98
N ASN A 57 -4.66 9.89 13.14
CA ASN A 57 -5.20 10.43 14.39
C ASN A 57 -5.28 9.38 15.51
N THR A 58 -5.58 8.13 15.16
CA THR A 58 -5.77 7.04 16.12
C THR A 58 -4.61 6.04 16.11
N GLY A 59 -3.81 6.02 15.04
CA GLY A 59 -2.78 5.01 14.80
C GLY A 59 -3.35 3.65 14.35
N GLU A 60 -4.67 3.55 14.17
CA GLU A 60 -5.29 2.34 13.63
C GLU A 60 -4.81 2.10 12.19
N ASN A 61 -4.63 0.83 11.85
CA ASN A 61 -4.03 0.43 10.60
C ASN A 61 -4.58 -0.89 10.10
N PHE A 62 -4.46 -1.10 8.80
CA PHE A 62 -4.88 -2.31 8.11
C PHE A 62 -3.83 -2.68 7.06
N PHE A 63 -3.30 -3.90 7.15
CA PHE A 63 -2.24 -4.38 6.27
C PHE A 63 -2.59 -5.74 5.65
N LEU A 64 -2.24 -5.92 4.37
CA LEU A 64 -2.29 -7.21 3.69
C LEU A 64 -1.00 -7.49 2.92
N ILE A 65 -0.47 -8.70 3.10
CA ILE A 65 0.65 -9.21 2.31
C ILE A 65 0.08 -9.94 1.09
N MET A 66 0.42 -9.46 -0.10
CA MET A 66 -0.10 -9.93 -1.38
C MET A 66 1.04 -10.39 -2.32
N PRO A 67 0.76 -11.32 -3.23
CA PRO A 67 1.79 -11.86 -4.14
C PRO A 67 2.22 -10.88 -5.23
N SER A 68 1.40 -9.87 -5.56
CA SER A 68 1.62 -8.95 -6.68
C SER A 68 1.00 -7.58 -6.42
N CYS A 69 1.55 -6.54 -7.06
CA CYS A 69 0.92 -5.22 -7.10
C CYS A 69 0.07 -5.07 -8.38
N ASN A 70 -1.25 -5.29 -8.28
CA ASN A 70 -2.18 -5.17 -9.42
C ASN A 70 -3.61 -4.85 -8.98
N THR A 71 -4.49 -4.55 -9.95
CA THR A 71 -5.90 -4.20 -9.72
C THR A 71 -6.67 -5.29 -8.97
N ASN A 72 -6.40 -6.58 -9.21
CA ASN A 72 -7.07 -7.67 -8.50
C ASN A 72 -6.71 -7.70 -7.02
N CYS A 73 -5.44 -7.46 -6.69
CA CYS A 73 -5.00 -7.37 -5.30
C CYS A 73 -5.58 -6.14 -4.61
N MET A 74 -5.70 -5.01 -5.31
CA MET A 74 -6.39 -3.81 -4.78
C MET A 74 -7.87 -4.07 -4.47
N LYS A 75 -8.59 -4.77 -5.35
CA LYS A 75 -9.99 -5.17 -5.08
C LYS A 75 -10.11 -5.99 -3.80
N ILE A 76 -9.21 -6.96 -3.62
CA ILE A 76 -9.18 -7.78 -2.40
C ILE A 76 -8.89 -6.90 -1.19
N PHE A 77 -7.93 -5.99 -1.29
CA PHE A 77 -7.58 -5.06 -0.22
C PHE A 77 -8.77 -4.17 0.18
N LEU A 78 -9.40 -3.48 -0.76
CA LEU A 78 -10.56 -2.62 -0.49
C LEU A 78 -11.72 -3.40 0.13
N LYS A 79 -11.98 -4.62 -0.36
CA LYS A 79 -13.03 -5.49 0.20
C LYS A 79 -12.76 -5.87 1.65
N GLN A 80 -11.52 -6.23 1.98
CA GLN A 80 -11.17 -6.59 3.36
C GLN A 80 -11.13 -5.37 4.27
N LEU A 81 -10.63 -4.23 3.78
CA LEU A 81 -10.63 -2.96 4.52
C LEU A 81 -12.07 -2.53 4.86
N SER A 82 -12.97 -2.60 3.87
CA SER A 82 -14.40 -2.33 4.04
C SER A 82 -15.04 -3.26 5.07
N LYS A 83 -14.65 -4.54 5.09
CA LYS A 83 -15.15 -5.53 6.05
C LYS A 83 -14.67 -5.25 7.47
N GLU A 84 -13.41 -4.86 7.63
CA GLU A 84 -12.81 -4.50 8.92
C GLU A 84 -13.55 -3.30 9.53
N TYR A 85 -13.75 -2.25 8.73
CA TYR A 85 -14.42 -1.02 9.13
C TYR A 85 -15.84 -0.90 8.58
N LYS A 86 -16.63 -1.98 8.69
CA LYS A 86 -17.97 -2.08 8.07
C LYS A 86 -18.98 -1.02 8.50
N ASN A 87 -18.79 -0.46 9.70
CA ASN A 87 -19.69 0.54 10.29
C ASN A 87 -19.18 1.98 10.10
N ASP A 88 -18.07 2.17 9.39
CA ASP A 88 -17.43 3.47 9.23
C ASP A 88 -17.37 3.87 7.75
N ILE A 89 -17.38 5.17 7.49
CA ILE A 89 -17.05 5.74 6.17
C ILE A 89 -15.55 5.97 6.15
N ILE A 90 -14.87 5.44 5.14
CA ILE A 90 -13.43 5.58 4.96
C ILE A 90 -13.19 6.56 3.82
N ILE A 91 -12.54 7.68 4.12
CA ILE A 91 -11.90 8.55 3.13
C ILE A 91 -10.48 8.01 2.97
N LEU A 92 -10.26 7.29 1.88
CA LEU A 92 -8.99 6.64 1.58
C LEU A 92 -8.17 7.56 0.66
N VAL A 93 -7.08 8.11 1.21
CA VAL A 93 -6.11 8.91 0.49
C VAL A 93 -5.08 7.98 -0.14
N CYS A 94 -5.03 7.96 -1.47
CA CYS A 94 -4.09 7.13 -2.24
C CYS A 94 -3.11 8.02 -3.01
N ASP A 95 -1.97 7.45 -3.38
CA ASP A 95 -1.09 8.08 -4.36
C ASP A 95 -1.78 8.18 -5.74
N GLY A 96 -1.26 9.03 -6.61
CA GLY A 96 -1.85 9.28 -7.93
C GLY A 96 -1.68 8.12 -8.94
N ALA A 97 -1.34 6.91 -8.48
CA ALA A 97 -0.92 5.85 -9.36
C ALA A 97 -2.06 5.31 -10.24
N THR A 98 -1.69 4.87 -11.45
CA THR A 98 -2.57 4.72 -12.63
C THR A 98 -3.74 3.74 -12.46
N TRP A 99 -3.74 2.92 -11.43
CA TRP A 99 -4.59 1.75 -11.25
C TRP A 99 -5.94 2.07 -10.60
N TYR A 100 -6.03 3.20 -9.88
CA TYR A 100 -7.31 3.76 -9.42
C TYR A 100 -8.16 4.35 -10.55
N LYS A 101 -7.55 4.63 -11.73
CA LYS A 101 -8.25 5.14 -12.92
C LYS A 101 -8.83 4.05 -13.82
N SER A 102 -8.63 2.77 -13.48
CA SER A 102 -9.22 1.67 -14.22
C SER A 102 -10.71 1.57 -13.91
N LYS A 103 -11.56 1.58 -14.96
CA LYS A 103 -13.03 1.49 -14.85
C LYS A 103 -13.54 0.19 -14.19
N ASP A 104 -12.63 -0.76 -13.93
CA ASP A 104 -12.96 -2.08 -13.39
C ASP A 104 -12.79 -2.19 -11.87
N LEU A 105 -12.37 -1.13 -11.16
CA LEU A 105 -12.19 -1.20 -9.71
C LEU A 105 -13.55 -1.13 -8.99
N ASP A 106 -13.98 -2.25 -8.41
CA ASP A 106 -15.20 -2.32 -7.60
C ASP A 106 -14.91 -1.76 -6.20
N ILE A 107 -15.28 -0.50 -5.99
CA ILE A 107 -15.04 0.22 -4.73
C ILE A 107 -16.24 -0.02 -3.80
N PRO A 108 -16.03 -0.56 -2.59
CA PRO A 108 -17.10 -0.72 -1.61
C PRO A 108 -17.78 0.60 -1.26
N LYS A 109 -19.11 0.56 -1.03
CA LYS A 109 -19.94 1.75 -0.80
C LYS A 109 -19.50 2.64 0.37
N ASN A 110 -18.82 2.07 1.37
CA ASN A 110 -18.34 2.80 2.53
C ASN A 110 -16.94 3.40 2.35
N ILE A 111 -16.34 3.30 1.15
CA ILE A 111 -15.02 3.84 0.85
C ILE A 111 -15.15 4.93 -0.21
N VAL A 112 -14.55 6.08 0.07
CA VAL A 112 -14.40 7.21 -0.86
C VAL A 112 -12.91 7.40 -1.09
N ILE A 113 -12.45 7.26 -2.33
CA ILE A 113 -11.04 7.44 -2.68
C ILE A 113 -10.78 8.91 -3.04
N THR A 114 -9.73 9.46 -2.47
CA THR A 114 -9.17 10.78 -2.83
C THR A 114 -7.68 10.63 -3.13
N HIS A 115 -7.13 11.56 -3.91
CA HIS A 115 -5.73 11.48 -4.37
C HIS A 115 -4.93 12.68 -3.88
N ILE A 116 -3.69 12.42 -3.45
CA ILE A 116 -2.69 13.47 -3.27
C ILE A 116 -2.25 14.06 -4.62
N PRO A 117 -1.69 15.29 -4.63
CA PRO A 117 -1.09 15.85 -5.83
C PRO A 117 0.02 14.94 -6.38
N PRO A 118 0.24 14.91 -7.70
CA PRO A 118 1.32 14.13 -8.29
C PRO A 118 2.69 14.50 -7.69
N TYR A 119 3.56 13.49 -7.53
CA TYR A 119 4.97 13.67 -7.12
C TYR A 119 5.18 14.32 -5.75
N THR A 120 4.27 14.11 -4.80
CA THR A 120 4.39 14.65 -3.43
C THR A 120 4.50 13.52 -2.39
N PRO A 121 5.58 12.71 -2.40
CA PRO A 121 5.75 11.61 -1.44
C PRO A 121 5.93 12.06 0.02
N GLU A 122 6.18 13.35 0.27
CA GLU A 122 6.37 13.94 1.59
C GLU A 122 5.07 14.33 2.33
N MET A 123 3.92 14.30 1.64
CA MET A 123 2.60 14.58 2.22
C MET A 123 1.87 13.30 2.60
#